data_AF-A0A496VV19-F1
#
_entry.id   AF-A0A496VV19-F1
#
_cell.length_a   1.000
_cell.length_b   1.000
_cell.length_c   1.000
_cell.angle_alpha   90.00
_cell.angle_beta   90.00
_cell.angle_gamma   90.00
#
_symmetry.space_group_name_H-M   'P 1'
#
loop_
_entity.id
_entity.type
_entity.pdbx_description
1 polymer ?
#
loop_
_entity_poly.entity_id
_entity_poly.type
_entity_poly.pdbx_seq_one_letter_code
_entity_poly.pdbx_strand_id
1 'polypeptide(L)'
;NIIKYAQKRKIADYALNIIKMKADYLFVGDIDLKVCVTAKKQNLSNLYKLDEDKIIIVIKEIESWYLAGLDESRAKRFGIPIVRDTQKIDKETFEREFIPKQFKNKIDFLNEILKVFSIETAKQKNLSFQYFAEKYQLE
;
A
#
# COMPACT_ATOMS: atom_id res chain seq x y z
N ASN A 1 -9.06 -16.40 1.85
CA ASN A 1 -10.22 -15.97 1.03
C ASN A 1 -10.19 -14.45 0.97
N ILE A 2 -9.95 -13.82 -0.19
CA ILE A 2 -9.87 -12.36 -0.32
C ILE A 2 -11.21 -11.86 -0.87
N ILE A 3 -11.99 -11.15 -0.05
CA ILE A 3 -13.28 -10.59 -0.45
C ILE A 3 -13.05 -9.18 -0.99
N LYS A 4 -13.28 -8.98 -2.29
CA LYS A 4 -13.22 -7.65 -2.92
C LYS A 4 -14.56 -6.94 -2.79
N TYR A 5 -14.57 -5.72 -2.25
CA TYR A 5 -15.79 -4.92 -2.16
C TYR A 5 -15.47 -3.41 -2.16
N ALA A 6 -16.27 -2.59 -2.86
CA ALA A 6 -16.07 -1.13 -2.95
C ALA A 6 -17.38 -0.37 -2.72
N GLN A 7 -17.58 0.19 -1.51
CA GLN A 7 -18.53 1.28 -1.24
C GLN A 7 -18.22 1.94 0.11
N LYS A 8 -18.02 3.27 0.15
CA LYS A 8 -17.66 4.03 1.38
C LYS A 8 -18.60 3.77 2.57
N ARG A 9 -19.91 3.68 2.33
CA ARG A 9 -20.93 3.44 3.38
C ARG A 9 -20.72 2.12 4.13
N LYS A 10 -20.16 1.10 3.46
CA LYS A 10 -19.97 -0.22 4.09
C LYS A 10 -18.66 -0.35 4.85
N ILE A 11 -17.69 0.54 4.65
CA ILE A 11 -16.38 0.45 5.34
C ILE A 11 -16.56 0.57 6.86
N ALA A 12 -17.41 1.49 7.31
CA ALA A 12 -17.72 1.66 8.73
C ALA A 12 -18.37 0.39 9.31
N ASP A 13 -19.33 -0.19 8.59
CA ASP A 13 -20.01 -1.41 9.02
C ASP A 13 -19.04 -2.60 9.08
N TYR A 14 -18.11 -2.72 8.11
CA TYR A 14 -17.09 -3.76 8.12
C TYR A 14 -16.11 -3.60 9.28
N ALA A 15 -15.59 -2.39 9.48
CA ALA A 15 -14.72 -2.08 10.61
C ALA A 15 -15.40 -2.46 11.93
N LEU A 16 -16.64 -2.02 12.13
CA LEU A 16 -17.42 -2.32 13.32
C LEU A 16 -17.63 -3.83 13.50
N ASN A 17 -17.94 -4.55 12.43
CA ASN A 17 -18.17 -6.00 12.51
C ASN A 17 -16.89 -6.77 12.82
N ILE A 18 -15.76 -6.41 12.22
CA ILE A 18 -14.44 -7.00 12.52
C ILE A 18 -14.09 -6.79 13.99
N ILE A 19 -14.29 -5.57 14.50
CA ILE A 19 -14.07 -5.23 15.91
C ILE A 19 -15.00 -6.04 16.82
N LYS A 20 -16.30 -6.12 16.51
CA LYS A 20 -17.28 -6.92 17.26
C LYS A 20 -16.94 -8.42 17.29
N MET A 21 -16.40 -8.93 16.19
CA MET A 21 -15.91 -10.31 16.09
C MET A 21 -14.61 -10.53 16.87
N LYS A 22 -14.00 -9.47 17.42
CA LYS A 22 -12.68 -9.51 18.07
C LYS A 22 -11.60 -10.10 17.16
N ALA A 23 -11.75 -9.90 15.85
CA ALA A 23 -10.76 -10.33 14.87
C ALA A 23 -9.61 -9.32 14.81
N ASP A 24 -8.40 -9.80 14.51
CA ASP A 24 -7.27 -8.92 14.27
C ASP A 24 -7.39 -8.25 12.89
N TYR A 25 -6.91 -7.01 12.78
CA TYR A 25 -7.07 -6.21 11.57
C TYR A 25 -5.95 -5.18 11.39
N LEU A 26 -5.80 -4.76 10.14
CA LEU A 26 -5.03 -3.61 9.75
C LEU A 26 -5.91 -2.71 8.89
N PHE A 27 -5.98 -1.42 9.22
CA PHE A 27 -6.64 -0.44 8.38
C PHE A 27 -5.60 0.38 7.63
N VAL A 28 -5.52 0.20 6.31
CA VAL A 28 -4.57 0.91 5.47
C VAL A 28 -5.31 2.00 4.69
N GLY A 29 -4.84 3.24 4.81
CA GLY A 29 -5.40 4.38 4.08
C GLY A 29 -4.31 5.22 3.44
N ASP A 30 -4.59 5.78 2.28
CA ASP A 30 -3.74 6.78 1.64
C ASP A 30 -3.83 8.17 2.32
N ILE A 31 -2.84 9.01 2.04
CA ILE A 31 -2.84 10.41 2.42
C ILE A 31 -2.36 11.30 1.28
N ASP A 32 -3.08 12.40 1.07
CA ASP A 32 -2.61 13.53 0.25
C ASP A 32 -1.50 14.28 1.02
N LEU A 33 -0.47 14.72 0.33
CA LEU A 33 0.69 15.45 0.86
C LEU A 33 0.32 16.71 1.65
N LYS A 34 -0.91 17.23 1.48
CA LYS A 34 -1.42 18.40 2.21
C LYS A 34 -1.93 18.08 3.62
N VAL A 35 -2.09 16.81 3.98
CA VAL A 35 -2.66 16.40 5.26
C VAL A 35 -1.56 15.79 6.14
N CYS A 36 -1.54 16.17 7.42
CA CYS A 36 -0.65 15.56 8.41
C CYS A 36 -1.08 14.11 8.72
N VAL A 37 -0.12 13.19 8.80
CA VAL A 37 -0.36 11.76 9.12
C VAL A 37 -1.16 11.60 10.41
N THR A 38 -0.79 12.31 11.46
CA THR A 38 -1.49 12.27 12.76
C THR A 38 -2.95 12.71 12.64
N ALA A 39 -3.20 13.83 11.94
CA ALA A 39 -4.54 14.33 11.72
C ALA A 39 -5.38 13.35 10.89
N LYS A 40 -4.79 12.71 9.88
CA LYS A 40 -5.46 11.68 9.07
C LYS A 40 -5.82 10.45 9.91
N LYS A 41 -4.91 9.96 10.77
CA LYS A 41 -5.19 8.84 11.68
C LYS A 41 -6.34 9.16 12.63
N GLN A 42 -6.30 10.32 13.29
CA GLN A 42 -7.38 10.76 14.18
C GLN A 42 -8.73 10.85 13.47
N ASN A 43 -8.74 11.37 12.24
CA ASN A 43 -9.97 11.48 11.47
C ASN A 43 -10.55 10.09 11.13
N LEU A 44 -9.70 9.16 10.66
CA LEU A 44 -10.10 7.78 10.35
C LEU A 44 -10.54 7.01 11.60
N SER A 45 -9.81 7.15 12.70
CA SER A 45 -10.16 6.58 14.02
C SER A 45 -11.54 7.03 14.46
N ASN A 46 -11.80 8.34 14.43
CA ASN A 46 -13.10 8.90 14.83
C ASN A 46 -14.26 8.47 13.92
N LEU A 47 -14.02 8.44 12.61
CA LEU A 47 -15.02 8.13 11.58
C LEU A 47 -15.43 6.66 11.61
N TYR A 48 -14.47 5.75 11.83
CA TYR A 48 -14.69 4.31 11.72
C TYR A 48 -14.56 3.55 13.05
N LYS A 49 -14.33 4.26 14.16
CA LYS A 49 -14.14 3.70 15.51
C LYS A 49 -13.00 2.68 15.56
N LEU A 50 -11.90 3.02 14.89
CA LEU A 50 -10.71 2.17 14.77
C LEU A 50 -9.70 2.51 15.85
N ASP A 51 -8.88 1.53 16.24
CA ASP A 51 -7.70 1.79 17.06
C ASP A 51 -6.62 2.47 16.21
N GLU A 52 -6.11 3.63 16.64
CA GLU A 52 -5.10 4.38 15.87
C GLU A 52 -3.82 3.56 15.60
N ASP A 53 -3.49 2.64 16.51
CA ASP A 53 -2.36 1.73 16.36
C ASP A 53 -2.57 0.68 15.27
N LYS A 54 -3.81 0.43 14.86
CA LYS A 54 -4.14 -0.45 13.73
C LYS A 54 -4.28 0.32 12.41
N ILE A 55 -4.09 1.64 12.42
CA ILE A 55 -4.14 2.48 11.21
C ILE A 55 -2.73 2.69 10.64
N ILE A 56 -2.58 2.35 9.37
CA ILE A 56 -1.37 2.60 8.58
C ILE A 56 -1.71 3.59 7.48
N ILE A 57 -0.89 4.63 7.42
CA ILE A 57 -1.00 5.67 6.41
C ILE A 57 0.07 5.47 5.36
N VAL A 58 -0.37 5.29 4.12
CA VAL A 58 0.49 5.22 2.95
C VAL A 58 0.68 6.63 2.41
N ILE A 59 1.93 7.07 2.23
CA ILE A 59 2.21 8.37 1.62
C ILE A 59 1.91 8.27 0.12
N LYS A 60 1.07 9.17 -0.37
CA LYS A 60 0.52 9.18 -1.72
C LYS A 60 -0.40 7.97 -1.94
N GLU A 61 0.07 6.82 -2.44
CA GLU A 61 -0.79 5.65 -2.71
C GLU A 61 -0.03 4.30 -2.59
N ILE A 62 -0.77 3.20 -2.35
CA ILE A 62 -0.24 1.86 -2.07
C ILE A 62 0.47 1.21 -3.26
N GLU A 63 0.15 1.60 -4.48
CA GLU A 63 0.82 1.17 -5.71
C GLU A 63 2.33 1.45 -5.67
N SER A 64 2.74 2.54 -5.01
CA SER A 64 4.16 2.88 -4.82
C SER A 64 4.95 1.83 -4.03
N TRP A 65 4.29 1.09 -3.13
CA TRP A 65 4.92 0.03 -2.34
C TRP A 65 5.34 -1.14 -3.22
N TYR A 66 4.51 -1.52 -4.19
CA TYR A 66 4.83 -2.61 -5.12
C TYR A 66 6.12 -2.34 -5.90
N LEU A 67 6.29 -1.11 -6.41
CA LEU A 67 7.54 -0.72 -7.09
C LEU A 67 8.73 -0.63 -6.15
N ALA A 68 8.49 -0.37 -4.86
CA ALA A 68 9.55 -0.23 -3.87
C ALA A 68 10.32 -1.54 -3.72
N GLY A 69 9.66 -2.69 -3.78
CA GLY A 69 10.32 -4.00 -3.62
C GLY A 69 11.13 -4.50 -4.81
N LEU A 70 11.15 -3.75 -5.92
CA LEU A 70 11.93 -4.10 -7.11
C LEU A 70 13.31 -3.43 -7.07
N ASP A 71 14.37 -4.22 -7.05
CA ASP A 71 15.72 -3.73 -7.33
C ASP A 71 15.93 -3.50 -8.85
N GLU A 72 17.07 -2.92 -9.21
CA GLU A 72 17.38 -2.58 -10.61
C GLU A 72 17.38 -3.82 -11.52
N SER A 73 17.82 -4.98 -11.02
CA SER A 73 17.87 -6.21 -11.82
C SER A 73 16.47 -6.75 -12.12
N ARG A 74 15.58 -6.71 -11.13
CA ARG A 74 14.17 -7.14 -11.27
C ARG A 74 13.37 -6.16 -12.11
N ALA A 75 13.58 -4.85 -11.95
CA ALA A 75 12.98 -3.84 -12.81
C ALA A 75 13.34 -4.07 -14.28
N LYS A 76 14.62 -4.32 -14.58
CA LYS A 76 15.09 -4.67 -15.93
C LYS A 76 14.43 -5.95 -16.46
N ARG A 77 14.27 -6.99 -15.63
CA ARG A 77 13.59 -8.24 -16.01
C ARG A 77 12.13 -8.02 -16.41
N PHE A 78 11.43 -7.10 -15.75
CA PHE A 78 10.07 -6.73 -16.13
C PHE A 78 9.99 -5.76 -17.32
N GLY A 79 11.13 -5.19 -17.74
CA GLY A 79 11.19 -4.19 -18.80
C GLY A 79 10.61 -2.83 -18.38
N ILE A 80 10.67 -2.50 -17.09
CA ILE A 80 10.16 -1.23 -16.54
C ILE A 80 11.30 -0.26 -16.20
N PRO A 81 11.03 1.06 -16.12
CA PRO A 81 12.01 2.04 -15.69
C PRO A 81 12.55 1.73 -14.28
N ILE A 82 13.85 1.99 -14.07
CA ILE A 82 14.47 1.89 -12.75
C ILE A 82 14.05 3.12 -11.94
N VAL A 83 13.43 2.87 -10.79
CA VAL A 83 13.04 3.91 -9.84
C VAL A 83 13.81 3.72 -8.55
N ARG A 84 14.47 4.78 -8.08
CA ARG A 84 15.22 4.78 -6.81
C ARG A 84 14.42 5.32 -5.62
N ASP A 85 13.39 6.12 -5.87
CA ASP A 85 12.47 6.64 -4.86
C ASP A 85 11.03 6.54 -5.39
N THR A 86 10.18 5.77 -4.71
CA THR A 86 8.79 5.55 -5.14
C THR A 86 7.77 6.43 -4.41
N GLN A 87 8.19 7.25 -3.43
CA GLN A 87 7.28 8.00 -2.55
C GLN A 87 6.29 8.92 -3.30
N LYS A 88 6.68 9.38 -4.49
CA LYS A 88 5.89 10.33 -5.28
C LYS A 88 5.15 9.69 -6.45
N ILE A 89 5.12 8.35 -6.55
CA ILE A 89 4.38 7.66 -7.59
C ILE A 89 2.91 7.55 -7.16
N ASP A 90 2.00 8.18 -7.92
CA ASP A 90 0.56 7.89 -7.83
C ASP A 90 0.21 6.68 -8.71
N LYS A 91 -1.00 6.21 -8.52
CA LYS A 91 -1.69 5.15 -9.24
C LYS A 91 -1.78 5.44 -10.73
N GLU A 92 -2.01 6.69 -11.14
CA GLU A 92 -2.09 7.01 -12.57
C GLU A 92 -0.72 6.84 -13.24
N THR A 93 0.34 7.37 -12.61
CA THR A 93 1.72 7.20 -13.06
C THR A 93 2.12 5.72 -13.02
N PHE A 94 1.78 4.98 -11.94
CA PHE A 94 1.99 3.54 -11.86
C PHE A 94 1.37 2.80 -13.05
N GLU A 95 0.09 3.05 -13.31
CA GLU A 95 -0.68 2.35 -14.34
C GLU A 95 -0.19 2.70 -15.76
N ARG A 96 0.18 3.95 -16.00
CA ARG A 96 0.64 4.44 -17.31
C ARG A 96 2.08 4.05 -17.64
N GLU A 97 2.97 4.10 -16.66
CA GLU A 97 4.43 4.02 -16.91
C GLU A 97 5.06 2.69 -16.52
N PHE A 98 4.42 1.95 -15.60
CA PHE A 98 5.06 0.78 -14.99
C PHE A 98 4.36 -0.53 -15.26
N ILE A 99 3.16 -0.55 -15.83
CA ILE A 99 2.51 -1.82 -16.24
C ILE A 99 2.98 -2.17 -17.66
N PRO A 100 3.82 -3.20 -17.83
CA PRO A 100 4.28 -3.59 -19.15
C PRO A 100 3.14 -4.18 -20.00
N LYS A 101 3.18 -3.94 -21.31
CA LYS A 101 2.12 -4.37 -22.25
C LYS A 101 1.91 -5.88 -22.30
N GLN A 102 2.90 -6.69 -21.90
CA GLN A 102 2.78 -8.15 -21.87
C GLN A 102 1.85 -8.68 -20.76
N PHE A 103 1.51 -7.86 -19.76
CA PHE A 103 0.59 -8.26 -18.70
C PHE A 103 -0.85 -8.04 -19.12
N LYS A 104 -1.71 -9.04 -18.87
CA LYS A 104 -3.14 -8.98 -19.25
C LYS A 104 -3.90 -7.91 -18.47
N ASN A 105 -3.51 -7.70 -17.21
CA ASN A 105 -4.12 -6.72 -16.33
C ASN A 105 -3.16 -6.33 -15.18
N LYS A 106 -3.50 -5.26 -14.46
CA LYS A 106 -2.75 -4.76 -13.29
C LYS A 106 -2.52 -5.84 -12.22
N ILE A 107 -3.53 -6.65 -11.92
CA ILE A 107 -3.46 -7.67 -10.85
C ILE A 107 -2.40 -8.73 -11.20
N ASP A 108 -2.35 -9.16 -12.45
CA ASP A 108 -1.34 -10.13 -12.90
C ASP A 108 0.08 -9.56 -12.70
N PHE A 109 0.29 -8.29 -13.04
CA PHE A 109 1.57 -7.63 -12.83
C PHE A 109 1.93 -7.49 -11.35
N LEU A 110 0.99 -7.04 -10.51
CA LEU A 110 1.20 -6.94 -9.06
C LEU A 110 1.55 -8.29 -8.44
N ASN A 111 0.90 -9.37 -8.89
CA ASN A 111 1.21 -10.73 -8.43
C ASN A 111 2.62 -11.16 -8.84
N GLU A 112 3.08 -10.85 -10.05
CA GLU A 112 4.47 -11.16 -10.44
C GLU A 112 5.50 -10.34 -9.64
N ILE A 113 5.20 -9.07 -9.33
CA ILE A 113 6.04 -8.26 -8.43
C ILE A 113 6.17 -8.95 -7.07
N LEU A 114 5.06 -9.39 -6.48
CA LEU A 114 5.04 -10.01 -5.14
C LEU A 114 5.92 -11.28 -5.06
N LYS A 115 6.09 -12.02 -6.16
CA LYS A 115 6.95 -13.22 -6.20
C LYS A 115 8.44 -12.90 -6.06
N VAL A 116 8.86 -11.69 -6.37
CA VAL A 116 10.26 -11.25 -6.35
C VAL A 116 10.45 -10.02 -5.48
N PHE A 117 9.48 -9.72 -4.62
CA PHE A 117 9.48 -8.54 -3.78
C PHE A 117 10.55 -8.65 -2.71
N SER A 118 11.36 -7.59 -2.55
CA SER A 118 12.34 -7.48 -1.48
C SER A 118 11.90 -6.43 -0.47
N ILE A 119 11.70 -6.86 0.79
CA ILE A 119 11.34 -5.98 1.91
C ILE A 119 12.47 -4.97 2.16
N GLU A 120 13.72 -5.42 2.17
CA GLU A 120 14.88 -4.53 2.36
C GLU A 120 15.00 -3.47 1.26
N THR A 121 14.76 -3.85 0.01
CA THR A 121 14.74 -2.90 -1.11
C THR A 121 13.57 -1.92 -0.98
N ALA A 122 12.41 -2.40 -0.55
CA ALA A 122 11.24 -1.55 -0.36
C ALA A 122 11.41 -0.54 0.78
N LYS A 123 12.04 -0.94 1.90
CA LYS A 123 12.40 -0.06 3.01
C LYS A 123 13.29 1.09 2.56
N GLN A 124 14.26 0.82 1.69
CA GLN A 124 15.17 1.85 1.18
C GLN A 124 14.50 2.82 0.20
N LYS A 125 13.48 2.35 -0.55
CA LYS A 125 12.88 3.12 -1.65
C LYS A 125 11.59 3.86 -1.28
N ASN A 126 10.97 3.55 -0.15
CA ASN A 126 9.70 4.16 0.26
C ASN A 126 9.58 4.28 1.78
N LEU A 127 9.58 5.52 2.28
CA LEU A 127 9.52 5.81 3.72
C LEU A 127 8.24 5.29 4.40
N SER A 128 7.09 5.31 3.70
CA SER A 128 5.84 4.79 4.28
C SER A 128 5.81 3.27 4.35
N PHE A 129 6.43 2.59 3.38
CA PHE A 129 6.66 1.14 3.47
C PHE A 129 7.68 0.83 4.58
N GLN A 130 8.75 1.62 4.69
CA GLN A 130 9.74 1.45 5.75
C GLN A 130 9.09 1.50 7.14
N TYR A 131 8.32 2.55 7.40
CA TYR A 131 7.57 2.69 8.65
C TYR A 131 6.64 1.48 8.90
N PHE A 132 5.94 1.01 7.87
CA PHE A 132 5.10 -0.18 7.96
C PHE A 132 5.92 -1.43 8.31
N ALA A 133 7.00 -1.69 7.59
CA ALA A 133 7.85 -2.85 7.80
C ALA A 133 8.49 -2.86 9.20
N GLU A 134 8.98 -1.71 9.68
CA GLU A 134 9.56 -1.57 11.01
C GLU A 134 8.51 -1.75 12.11
N LYS A 135 7.32 -1.15 11.95
CA LYS A 135 6.22 -1.26 12.92
C LYS A 135 5.76 -2.72 13.10
N TYR A 136 5.77 -3.52 12.03
CA TYR A 136 5.34 -4.92 12.06
C TYR A 136 6.50 -5.92 12.04
N GLN A 137 7.75 -5.46 12.17
CA GLN A 137 8.95 -6.30 12.21
C GLN A 137 9.00 -7.28 11.04
N LEU A 138 8.75 -6.79 9.82
CA LEU A 138 8.84 -7.59 8.62
C LEU A 138 10.31 -7.88 8.28
N GLU A 139 10.61 -9.15 8.03
CA GLU A 139 11.92 -9.68 7.61
C GLU A 139 11.91 -10.07 6.12
#